data_AF-A0A211ZMJ8-F1
#
_entry.id   AF-A0A211ZMJ8-F1
#
_cell.length_a   1.000
_cell.length_b   1.000
_cell.length_c   1.000
_cell.angle_alpha   90.00
_cell.angle_beta   90.00
_cell.angle_gamma   90.00
#
_symmetry.space_group_name_H-M   'P 1'
#
loop_
_entity.id
_entity.type
_entity.pdbx_description
1 polymer ?
#
loop_
_entity_poly.entity_id
_entity_poly.type
_entity_poly.pdbx_seq_one_letter_code
_entity_poly.pdbx_strand_id
1 'polypeptide(L)'
;MADADTRTEIVLAAPPGPDDDAILSGLIELSAAMARAFQAEALAALQADDLDRACKAETRFSRLFLGIRRAIALRAKLRQQQEARRAADQDRDDQVARAADRRRRVAQGVTGAIAAATADPDTRERLTADLWDRLAGDHADGRDGADRALPIEDLIRSLCRALGIPPDRAAIAAAVAGTMEVPGKAGTETAGHAPAQGWFRPSDAPVGSRPPPSPAGPDSS
;
A
#
# COMPACT_ATOMS: atom_id res chain seq x y z
N MET A 1 24.30 -33.01 21.11
CA MET A 1 23.94 -32.37 19.82
C MET A 1 22.69 -31.57 20.06
N ALA A 2 22.85 -30.29 20.39
CA ALA A 2 21.75 -29.34 20.53
C ALA A 2 21.79 -28.48 19.27
N ASP A 3 20.73 -28.54 18.46
CA ASP A 3 20.56 -27.70 17.28
C ASP A 3 19.67 -26.52 17.69
N ALA A 4 20.24 -25.32 17.62
CA ALA A 4 19.61 -24.09 18.08
C ALA A 4 19.03 -23.35 16.87
N ASP A 5 17.72 -23.47 16.72
CA ASP A 5 16.92 -22.80 15.70
C ASP A 5 16.91 -21.28 15.99
N THR A 6 17.74 -20.52 15.27
CA THR A 6 17.85 -19.06 15.37
C THR A 6 16.97 -18.40 14.31
N ARG A 7 15.65 -18.48 14.53
CA ARG A 7 14.68 -17.72 13.74
C ARG A 7 14.80 -16.25 14.12
N THR A 8 15.51 -15.50 13.27
CA THR A 8 15.67 -14.05 13.39
C THR A 8 14.33 -13.39 13.06
N GLU A 9 13.51 -13.21 14.10
CA GLU A 9 12.31 -12.39 14.07
C GLU A 9 12.74 -10.94 13.87
N ILE A 10 12.59 -10.43 12.65
CA ILE A 10 12.75 -9.00 12.35
C ILE A 10 11.57 -8.30 13.02
N VAL A 11 11.76 -7.91 14.27
CA VAL A 11 10.83 -7.04 14.99
C VAL A 11 10.69 -5.76 14.18
N LEU A 12 9.52 -5.61 13.58
CA LEU A 12 9.08 -4.41 12.90
C LEU A 12 9.22 -3.26 13.90
N ALA A 13 10.15 -2.33 13.65
CA ALA A 13 10.38 -1.21 14.57
C ALA A 13 9.08 -0.42 14.70
N ALA A 14 8.49 -0.46 15.89
CA ALA A 14 7.36 0.35 16.29
C ALA A 14 7.69 1.84 16.02
N PRO A 15 6.68 2.68 15.71
CA PRO A 15 6.90 4.13 15.68
C PRO A 15 7.59 4.57 16.98
N PRO A 16 8.48 5.56 16.93
CA PRO A 16 9.20 6.02 18.11
C PRO A 16 8.19 6.30 19.22
N GLY A 17 8.39 5.66 20.37
CA GLY A 17 7.51 5.83 21.51
C GLY A 17 7.60 7.28 22.03
N PRO A 18 6.65 7.71 22.89
CA PRO A 18 6.75 9.01 23.55
C PRO A 18 8.09 9.20 24.31
N ASP A 19 8.71 8.11 24.73
CA ASP A 19 10.04 8.09 25.37
C ASP A 19 11.18 8.42 24.39
N ASP A 20 11.09 8.00 23.12
CA ASP A 20 12.11 8.30 22.11
C ASP A 20 12.12 9.78 21.74
N ASP A 21 10.94 10.41 21.63
CA ASP A 21 10.83 11.85 21.37
C ASP A 21 11.30 12.69 22.57
N ALA A 22 11.08 12.22 23.80
CA ALA A 22 11.63 12.84 25.01
C ALA A 22 13.18 12.75 25.06
N ILE A 23 13.74 11.58 24.72
CA ILE A 23 15.20 11.39 24.63
C ILE A 23 15.80 12.29 23.54
N LEU A 24 15.17 12.36 22.37
CA LEU A 24 15.61 13.23 21.28
C LEU A 24 15.55 14.71 21.67
N SER A 25 14.49 15.13 22.36
CA SER A 25 14.37 16.50 22.88
C SER A 25 15.46 16.82 23.90
N GLY A 26 15.72 15.90 24.84
CA GLY A 26 16.82 16.03 25.80
C GLY A 26 18.21 16.10 25.15
N LEU A 27 18.45 15.33 24.09
CA LEU A 27 19.70 15.40 23.32
C LEU A 27 19.83 16.72 22.54
N ILE A 28 18.73 17.24 21.99
CA ILE A 28 18.71 18.56 21.33
C ILE A 28 19.06 19.65 22.34
N GLU A 29 18.42 19.65 23.51
CA GLU A 29 18.70 20.60 24.58
C GLU A 29 20.15 20.53 25.06
N LEU A 30 20.65 19.32 25.30
CA LEU A 30 22.04 19.10 25.70
C LEU A 30 23.02 19.60 24.63
N SER A 31 22.76 19.30 23.35
CA SER A 31 23.61 19.75 22.25
C SER A 31 23.63 21.28 22.11
N ALA A 32 22.48 21.94 22.33
CA ALA A 32 22.37 23.39 22.34
C ALA A 32 23.10 24.00 23.54
N ALA A 33 23.02 23.38 24.72
CA ALA A 33 23.76 23.80 25.90
C ALA A 33 25.28 23.68 25.68
N MET A 34 25.75 22.57 25.13
CA MET A 34 27.16 22.36 24.80
C MET A 34 27.66 23.36 23.75
N ALA A 35 26.87 23.62 22.71
CA ALA A 35 27.20 24.62 21.69
C ALA A 35 27.39 26.02 22.29
N ARG A 36 26.46 26.45 23.17
CA ARG A 36 26.57 27.73 23.88
C ARG A 36 27.78 27.78 24.81
N ALA A 37 28.09 26.67 25.50
CA ALA A 37 29.25 26.58 26.38
C ALA A 37 30.57 26.73 25.60
N PHE A 38 30.71 26.07 24.44
CA PHE A 38 31.89 26.23 23.59
C PHE A 38 32.02 27.65 23.01
N GLN A 39 30.91 28.28 22.63
CA GLN A 39 30.91 29.67 22.17
C GLN A 39 31.33 30.63 23.29
N ALA A 40 30.79 30.45 24.50
CA ALA A 40 31.15 31.26 25.66
C ALA A 40 32.63 31.08 26.05
N GLU A 41 33.15 29.86 26.01
CA GLU A 41 34.58 29.59 26.27
C GLU A 41 35.48 30.24 25.22
N ALA A 42 35.11 30.18 23.93
CA ALA A 42 35.85 30.84 22.87
C ALA A 42 35.88 32.36 23.04
N LEU A 43 34.73 32.98 23.36
CA LEU A 43 34.65 34.43 23.59
C LEU A 43 35.46 34.87 24.81
N ALA A 44 35.41 34.10 25.91
CA ALA A 44 36.21 34.39 27.09
C ALA A 44 37.73 34.28 26.83
N ALA A 45 38.14 33.29 26.03
CA ALA A 45 39.53 33.13 25.62
C ALA A 45 40.01 34.29 24.73
N LEU A 46 39.18 34.74 23.79
CA LEU A 46 39.46 35.91 22.95
C LEU A 46 39.60 37.20 23.78
N GLN A 47 38.75 37.39 24.79
CA GLN A 47 38.86 38.54 25.71
C GLN A 47 40.14 38.52 26.55
N ALA A 48 40.68 37.32 26.81
CA ALA A 48 41.92 37.12 27.54
C ALA A 48 43.18 37.07 26.63
N ASP A 49 43.03 37.29 25.32
CA ASP A 49 44.08 37.15 24.30
C ASP A 49 44.75 35.75 24.25
N ASP A 50 44.03 34.72 24.71
CA ASP A 50 44.46 33.32 24.67
C ASP A 50 43.93 32.62 23.40
N LEU A 51 44.64 32.84 22.29
CA LEU A 51 44.29 32.29 20.98
C LEU A 51 44.29 30.76 20.95
N ASP A 52 45.19 30.10 21.68
CA ASP A 52 45.29 28.64 21.76
C ASP A 52 44.01 28.03 22.34
N ARG A 53 43.48 28.65 23.40
CA ARG A 53 42.24 28.20 24.03
C ARG A 53 41.03 28.48 23.15
N ALA A 54 40.97 29.63 22.47
CA ALA A 54 39.91 29.94 21.52
C ALA A 54 39.86 28.91 20.37
N CYS A 55 41.01 28.55 19.81
CA CYS A 55 41.11 27.61 18.70
C CYS A 55 40.71 26.17 19.09
N LYS A 56 41.01 25.75 20.33
CA LYS A 56 40.53 24.47 20.89
C LYS A 56 39.01 24.44 21.04
N ALA A 57 38.39 25.54 21.50
CA ALA A 57 36.94 25.64 21.64
C ALA A 57 36.24 25.60 20.26
N GLU A 58 36.78 26.29 19.25
CA GLU A 58 36.29 26.23 17.87
C GLU A 58 36.37 24.81 17.29
N THR A 59 37.48 24.10 17.51
CA THR A 59 37.65 22.72 17.06
C THR A 59 36.59 21.79 17.67
N ARG A 60 36.28 21.95 18.96
CA ARG A 60 35.22 21.17 19.64
C ARG A 60 33.85 21.47 19.07
N PHE A 61 33.54 22.75 18.85
CA PHE A 61 32.28 23.17 18.22
C PHE A 61 32.13 22.61 16.79
N SER A 62 33.18 22.71 15.96
CA SER A 62 33.20 22.18 14.60
C SER A 62 32.97 20.67 14.55
N ARG A 63 33.59 19.92 15.48
CA ARG A 63 33.37 18.47 15.61
C ARG A 63 31.94 18.14 16.02
N LEU A 64 31.38 18.87 16.98
CA LEU A 64 29.98 18.70 17.41
C LEU A 64 29.03 18.91 16.23
N PHE A 65 29.20 19.99 15.49
CA PHE A 65 28.32 20.33 14.36
C PHE A 65 28.43 19.34 13.20
N LEU A 66 29.64 18.84 12.92
CA LEU A 66 29.83 17.76 11.95
C LEU A 66 29.10 16.47 12.39
N GLY A 67 29.16 16.14 13.69
CA GLY A 67 28.42 15.03 14.27
C GLY A 67 26.90 15.17 14.08
N ILE A 68 26.36 16.35 14.38
CA ILE A 68 24.92 16.66 14.19
C ILE A 68 24.52 16.50 12.72
N ARG A 69 25.29 17.08 11.78
CA ARG A 69 25.01 16.95 10.34
C ARG A 69 25.01 15.49 9.88
N ARG A 70 25.97 14.69 10.35
CA ARG A 70 26.04 13.25 10.03
C ARG A 70 24.85 12.48 10.59
N ALA A 71 24.42 12.78 11.82
CA ALA A 71 23.26 12.17 12.43
C ALA A 71 21.96 12.49 11.64
N ILE A 72 21.79 13.75 11.23
CA ILE A 72 20.66 14.17 10.38
C ILE A 72 20.67 13.41 9.05
N ALA A 73 21.83 13.33 8.38
CA ALA A 73 21.98 12.62 7.12
C ALA A 73 21.68 11.12 7.27
N LEU A 74 22.13 10.49 8.35
CA LEU A 74 21.84 9.09 8.64
C LEU A 74 20.35 8.86 8.89
N ARG A 75 19.68 9.73 9.65
CA ARG A 75 18.24 9.66 9.89
C ARG A 75 17.45 9.82 8.59
N ALA A 76 17.85 10.74 7.71
CA ALA A 76 17.25 10.89 6.39
C ALA A 76 17.41 9.63 5.53
N LYS A 77 18.61 9.05 5.51
CA LYS A 77 18.88 7.79 4.78
C LYS A 77 18.06 6.61 5.31
N LEU A 78 17.90 6.50 6.63
CA LEU A 78 17.07 5.44 7.22
C LEU A 78 15.59 5.59 6.85
N ARG A 79 15.06 6.82 6.86
CA ARG A 79 13.68 7.10 6.38
C ARG A 79 13.51 6.69 4.92
N GLN A 80 14.44 7.09 4.06
CA GLN A 80 14.43 6.72 2.64
C GLN A 80 14.45 5.19 2.44
N GLN A 81 15.24 4.46 3.24
CA GLN A 81 15.26 3.00 3.19
C GLN A 81 13.96 2.36 3.67
N GLN A 82 13.34 2.90 4.71
CA GLN A 82 12.04 2.43 5.20
C GLN A 82 10.94 2.67 4.16
N GLU A 83 10.92 3.84 3.53
CA GLU A 83 9.98 4.16 2.44
C GLU A 83 10.18 3.25 1.24
N ALA A 84 11.42 3.00 0.82
CA ALA A 84 11.73 2.09 -0.27
C ALA A 84 11.28 0.64 0.03
N ARG A 85 11.44 0.17 1.27
CA ARG A 85 10.94 -1.15 1.70
C ARG A 85 9.42 -1.21 1.64
N ARG A 86 8.74 -0.19 2.20
CA ARG A 86 7.27 -0.11 2.15
C ARG A 86 6.75 -0.07 0.72
N ALA A 87 7.40 0.68 -0.18
CA ALA A 87 7.04 0.71 -1.59
C ALA A 87 7.22 -0.67 -2.25
N ALA A 88 8.34 -1.36 -1.98
CA ALA A 88 8.58 -2.70 -2.51
C ALA A 88 7.59 -3.75 -1.97
N ASP A 89 7.17 -3.62 -0.72
CA ASP A 89 6.15 -4.49 -0.12
C ASP A 89 4.77 -4.20 -0.72
N GLN A 90 4.40 -2.93 -0.89
CA GLN A 90 3.19 -2.52 -1.60
C GLN A 90 3.16 -3.04 -3.04
N ASP A 91 4.26 -2.91 -3.78
CA ASP A 91 4.38 -3.43 -5.13
C ASP A 91 4.20 -4.96 -5.18
N ARG A 92 4.68 -5.68 -4.15
CA ARG A 92 4.50 -7.12 -4.04
C ARG A 92 3.04 -7.47 -3.76
N ASP A 93 2.40 -6.78 -2.81
CA ASP A 93 1.00 -6.99 -2.46
C ASP A 93 0.09 -6.68 -3.66
N ASP A 94 0.37 -5.60 -4.38
CA ASP A 94 -0.28 -5.23 -5.64
C ASP A 94 -0.13 -6.32 -6.69
N GLN A 95 1.08 -6.88 -6.85
CA GLN A 95 1.33 -7.98 -7.79
C GLN A 95 0.53 -9.22 -7.41
N VAL A 96 0.47 -9.57 -6.12
CA VAL A 96 -0.32 -10.69 -5.61
C VAL A 96 -1.82 -10.43 -5.86
N ALA A 97 -2.31 -9.23 -5.58
CA ALA A 97 -3.70 -8.85 -5.82
C ALA A 97 -4.07 -8.92 -7.31
N ARG A 98 -3.22 -8.40 -8.20
CA ARG A 98 -3.41 -8.48 -9.66
C ARG A 98 -3.39 -9.93 -10.15
N ALA A 99 -2.49 -10.77 -9.62
CA ALA A 99 -2.44 -12.19 -9.97
C ALA A 99 -3.72 -12.93 -9.49
N ALA A 100 -4.20 -12.63 -8.28
CA ALA A 100 -5.44 -13.19 -7.76
C ALA A 100 -6.67 -12.77 -8.57
N ASP A 101 -6.79 -11.48 -8.90
CA ASP A 101 -7.88 -10.97 -9.75
C ASP A 101 -7.87 -11.61 -11.14
N ARG A 102 -6.68 -11.73 -11.74
CA ARG A 102 -6.52 -12.43 -13.02
C ARG A 102 -6.98 -13.88 -12.95
N ARG A 103 -6.57 -14.64 -11.93
CA ARG A 103 -7.00 -16.04 -11.71
C ARG A 103 -8.52 -16.12 -11.56
N ARG A 104 -9.12 -15.20 -10.79
CA ARG A 104 -10.57 -15.11 -10.62
C ARG A 104 -11.28 -14.93 -11.96
N ARG A 105 -10.82 -13.99 -12.81
CA ARG A 105 -11.40 -13.78 -14.15
C ARG A 105 -11.28 -15.01 -15.04
N VAL A 106 -10.12 -15.66 -15.04
CA VAL A 106 -9.91 -16.89 -15.82
C VAL A 106 -10.86 -18.00 -15.36
N ALA A 107 -10.95 -18.22 -14.04
CA ALA A 107 -11.86 -19.21 -13.47
C ALA A 107 -13.32 -18.92 -13.82
N GLN A 108 -13.75 -17.65 -13.76
CA GLN A 108 -15.09 -17.22 -14.17
C GLN A 108 -15.36 -17.51 -15.66
N GLY A 109 -14.42 -17.16 -16.54
CA GLY A 109 -14.55 -17.39 -17.98
C GLY A 109 -14.65 -18.88 -18.34
N VAL A 110 -13.83 -19.73 -17.71
CA VAL A 110 -13.89 -21.18 -17.93
C VAL A 110 -15.16 -21.77 -17.34
N THR A 111 -15.57 -21.35 -16.13
CA THR A 111 -16.84 -21.80 -15.51
C THR A 111 -18.05 -21.42 -16.36
N GLY A 112 -18.06 -20.21 -16.93
CA GLY A 112 -19.09 -19.77 -17.88
C GLY A 112 -19.12 -20.62 -19.15
N ALA A 113 -17.95 -20.96 -19.70
CA ALA A 113 -17.86 -21.85 -20.86
C ALA A 113 -18.32 -23.29 -20.53
N ILE A 114 -18.00 -23.82 -19.36
CA ILE A 114 -18.51 -25.11 -18.88
C ILE A 114 -20.04 -25.07 -18.82
N ALA A 115 -20.61 -24.01 -18.23
CA ALA A 115 -22.06 -23.85 -18.13
C ALA A 115 -22.76 -23.78 -19.50
N ALA A 116 -22.12 -23.15 -20.49
CA ALA A 116 -22.63 -23.08 -21.86
C ALA A 116 -22.52 -24.41 -22.61
N ALA A 117 -21.50 -25.22 -22.31
CA ALA A 117 -21.21 -26.45 -23.06
C ALA A 117 -21.99 -27.68 -22.59
N THR A 118 -22.45 -27.71 -21.34
CA THR A 118 -23.25 -28.82 -20.83
C THR A 118 -24.38 -28.35 -19.93
N ALA A 119 -25.59 -28.86 -20.21
CA ALA A 119 -26.76 -28.69 -19.35
C ALA A 119 -26.74 -29.65 -18.15
N ASP A 120 -26.00 -30.76 -18.24
CA ASP A 120 -25.93 -31.82 -17.24
C ASP A 120 -25.16 -31.36 -15.97
N PRO A 121 -25.80 -31.35 -14.79
CA PRO A 121 -25.17 -30.89 -13.55
C PRO A 121 -23.99 -31.75 -13.14
N ASP A 122 -24.04 -33.08 -13.34
CA ASP A 122 -22.98 -33.99 -12.89
C ASP A 122 -21.71 -33.83 -13.74
N THR A 123 -21.87 -33.63 -15.05
CA THR A 123 -20.74 -33.30 -15.94
C THR A 123 -20.20 -31.90 -15.65
N ARG A 124 -21.06 -30.92 -15.34
CA ARG A 124 -20.62 -29.57 -14.95
C ARG A 124 -19.80 -29.59 -13.66
N GLU A 125 -20.24 -30.32 -12.64
CA GLU A 125 -19.55 -30.41 -11.36
C GLU A 125 -18.18 -31.08 -11.51
N ARG A 126 -18.09 -32.18 -12.26
CA ARG A 126 -16.81 -32.84 -12.59
C ARG A 126 -15.83 -31.91 -13.29
N LEU A 127 -16.28 -31.21 -14.35
CA LEU A 127 -15.42 -30.29 -15.10
C LEU A 127 -14.98 -29.07 -14.26
N THR A 128 -15.83 -28.63 -13.33
CA THR A 128 -15.51 -27.55 -12.40
C THR A 128 -14.50 -28.02 -11.35
N ALA A 129 -14.62 -29.25 -10.84
CA ALA A 129 -13.64 -29.84 -9.94
C ALA A 129 -12.27 -30.01 -10.62
N ASP A 130 -12.23 -30.52 -11.85
CA ASP A 130 -11.01 -30.64 -12.66
C ASP A 130 -10.33 -29.29 -12.93
N LEU A 131 -11.12 -28.22 -13.12
CA LEU A 131 -10.61 -26.86 -13.24
C LEU A 131 -9.90 -26.40 -11.96
N TRP A 132 -10.53 -26.62 -10.79
CA TRP A 132 -9.95 -26.22 -9.51
C TRP A 132 -8.70 -27.01 -9.16
N ASP A 133 -8.66 -28.30 -9.46
CA ASP A 133 -7.47 -29.14 -9.24
C ASP A 133 -6.28 -28.64 -10.08
N ARG A 134 -6.54 -28.27 -11.34
CA ARG A 134 -5.52 -27.67 -12.23
C ARG A 134 -5.07 -26.29 -11.77
N LEU A 135 -5.99 -25.44 -11.31
CA LEU A 135 -5.65 -24.11 -10.79
C LEU A 135 -4.90 -24.19 -9.45
N ALA A 136 -5.17 -25.19 -8.61
CA ALA A 136 -4.51 -25.39 -7.33
C ALA A 136 -3.12 -26.05 -7.49
N GLY A 137 -2.97 -26.98 -8.45
CA GLY A 137 -1.71 -27.67 -8.73
C GLY A 137 -0.59 -26.77 -9.26
N ASP A 138 -0.92 -25.65 -9.91
CA ASP A 138 0.05 -24.67 -10.45
C ASP A 138 0.66 -23.72 -9.39
N HIS A 139 0.39 -23.94 -8.09
CA HIS A 139 0.94 -23.12 -6.99
C HIS A 139 2.28 -23.61 -6.42
N ALA A 140 2.74 -24.82 -6.76
CA ALA A 140 3.97 -25.39 -6.19
C ALA A 140 5.25 -24.98 -6.95
N ASP A 141 5.20 -24.84 -8.28
CA ASP A 141 6.41 -24.77 -9.12
C ASP A 141 6.36 -23.62 -10.14
N GLY A 142 6.50 -22.36 -9.70
CA GLY A 142 7.11 -21.25 -10.48
C GLY A 142 6.65 -20.95 -11.94
N ARG A 143 5.62 -21.60 -12.49
CA ARG A 143 5.14 -21.47 -13.88
C ARG A 143 4.40 -20.16 -14.14
N ASP A 144 4.14 -19.40 -13.09
CA ASP A 144 3.49 -18.09 -13.10
C ASP A 144 4.19 -17.09 -14.06
N GLY A 145 5.43 -17.34 -14.49
CA GLY A 145 6.10 -16.52 -15.51
C GLY A 145 5.50 -16.60 -16.92
N ALA A 146 5.10 -17.79 -17.40
CA ALA A 146 4.64 -17.98 -18.78
C ALA A 146 3.14 -17.71 -18.92
N ASP A 147 2.34 -18.13 -17.93
CA ASP A 147 0.89 -17.88 -17.95
C ASP A 147 0.52 -16.43 -17.64
N ARG A 148 1.38 -15.65 -16.97
CA ARG A 148 1.24 -14.19 -16.88
C ARG A 148 1.47 -13.49 -18.21
N ALA A 149 2.22 -14.08 -19.14
CA ALA A 149 2.56 -13.46 -20.42
C ALA A 149 1.41 -13.53 -21.44
N LEU A 150 0.50 -14.49 -21.30
CA LEU A 150 -0.67 -14.64 -22.18
C LEU A 150 -1.79 -13.67 -21.77
N PRO A 151 -2.50 -13.06 -22.73
CA PRO A 151 -3.71 -12.33 -22.43
C PRO A 151 -4.76 -13.27 -21.84
N ILE A 152 -5.62 -12.75 -20.96
CA ILE A 152 -6.65 -13.51 -20.22
C ILE A 152 -7.50 -14.35 -21.19
N GLU A 153 -7.82 -13.79 -22.35
CA GLU A 153 -8.59 -14.45 -23.41
C GLU A 153 -7.94 -15.75 -23.92
N ASP A 154 -6.65 -15.70 -24.22
CA ASP A 154 -5.90 -16.84 -24.74
C ASP A 154 -5.76 -17.94 -23.70
N LEU A 155 -5.57 -17.55 -22.43
CA LEU A 155 -5.52 -18.48 -21.31
C LEU A 155 -6.87 -19.20 -21.10
N ILE A 156 -7.99 -18.48 -21.14
CA ILE A 156 -9.32 -19.10 -21.06
C ILE A 156 -9.52 -20.09 -22.21
N ARG A 157 -9.20 -19.70 -23.46
CA ARG A 157 -9.32 -20.62 -24.61
C ARG A 157 -8.42 -21.85 -24.48
N SER A 158 -7.20 -21.68 -23.97
CA SER A 158 -6.26 -22.78 -23.72
C SER A 158 -6.84 -23.78 -22.71
N LEU A 159 -7.34 -23.28 -21.57
CA LEU A 159 -7.93 -24.11 -20.52
C LEU A 159 -9.21 -24.82 -20.98
N CYS A 160 -10.10 -24.13 -21.73
CA CYS A 160 -11.29 -24.78 -22.30
C CYS A 160 -10.91 -25.95 -23.22
N ARG A 161 -9.91 -25.79 -24.10
CA ARG A 161 -9.41 -26.88 -24.94
C ARG A 161 -8.84 -28.04 -24.12
N ALA A 162 -8.10 -27.72 -23.06
CA ALA A 162 -7.51 -28.71 -22.17
C ALA A 162 -8.56 -29.49 -21.35
N LEU A 163 -9.78 -28.95 -21.20
CA LEU A 163 -10.94 -29.61 -20.60
C LEU A 163 -11.83 -30.31 -21.66
N GLY A 164 -11.51 -30.19 -22.95
CA GLY A 164 -12.29 -30.78 -24.05
C GLY A 164 -13.58 -30.01 -24.38
N ILE A 165 -13.68 -28.74 -23.99
CA ILE A 165 -14.89 -27.93 -24.07
C ILE A 165 -14.74 -26.84 -25.14
N PRO A 166 -15.78 -26.55 -25.96
CA PRO A 166 -15.73 -25.41 -26.87
C PRO A 166 -15.62 -24.09 -26.10
N PRO A 167 -14.70 -23.18 -26.48
CA PRO A 167 -14.61 -21.86 -25.84
C PRO A 167 -15.83 -21.00 -26.19
N ASP A 168 -16.56 -20.54 -25.17
CA ASP A 168 -17.71 -19.65 -25.35
C ASP A 168 -17.28 -18.18 -25.42
N ARG A 169 -17.67 -17.48 -26.50
CA ARG A 169 -17.27 -16.08 -26.74
C ARG A 169 -17.89 -15.11 -25.73
N ALA A 170 -19.13 -15.35 -25.29
CA ALA A 170 -19.82 -14.47 -24.37
C ALA A 170 -19.22 -14.55 -22.94
N ALA A 171 -18.95 -15.76 -22.45
CA ALA A 171 -18.28 -16.02 -21.19
C ALA A 171 -16.86 -15.43 -21.17
N ILE A 172 -16.12 -15.59 -22.27
CA ILE A 172 -14.78 -15.00 -22.43
C ILE A 172 -14.83 -13.47 -22.36
N ALA A 173 -15.75 -12.84 -23.10
CA ALA A 173 -15.89 -11.38 -23.09
C ALA A 173 -16.27 -10.85 -21.69
N ALA A 174 -17.18 -11.52 -20.99
CA ALA A 174 -17.60 -11.16 -19.63
C ALA A 174 -16.46 -11.28 -18.60
N ALA A 175 -15.64 -12.34 -18.73
CA ALA A 175 -14.47 -12.54 -17.89
C ALA A 175 -13.38 -11.48 -18.12
N VAL A 176 -13.10 -11.13 -19.37
CA VAL A 176 -12.12 -10.08 -19.72
C VAL A 176 -12.59 -8.71 -19.21
N ALA A 177 -13.87 -8.39 -19.40
CA ALA A 177 -14.48 -7.16 -18.92
C ALA A 177 -14.59 -7.10 -17.38
N GLY A 178 -14.46 -8.24 -16.68
CA GLY A 178 -14.67 -8.33 -15.24
C GLY A 178 -16.13 -8.14 -14.82
N THR A 179 -17.08 -8.34 -15.74
CA THR A 179 -18.51 -8.08 -15.55
C THR A 179 -19.31 -9.30 -15.11
N MET A 180 -18.68 -10.47 -14.99
CA MET A 180 -19.30 -11.65 -14.40
C MET A 180 -19.36 -11.51 -12.87
N GLU A 181 -20.49 -11.04 -12.37
CA GLU A 181 -20.88 -11.21 -10.96
C GLU A 181 -20.86 -12.71 -10.62
N VAL A 182 -20.25 -13.03 -9.49
CA VAL A 182 -20.26 -14.40 -8.93
C VAL A 182 -21.73 -14.75 -8.69
N PRO A 183 -22.24 -15.93 -9.12
CA PRO A 183 -23.52 -16.40 -8.60
C PRO A 183 -23.34 -16.64 -7.10
N GLY A 184 -23.67 -15.62 -6.32
CA GLY A 184 -23.69 -15.68 -4.88
C GLY A 184 -24.68 -16.74 -4.44
N LYS A 185 -24.28 -17.55 -3.45
CA LYS A 185 -25.21 -18.29 -2.62
C LYS A 185 -26.26 -17.31 -2.08
N ALA A 186 -27.44 -17.36 -2.68
CA ALA A 186 -28.63 -16.81 -2.06
C ALA A 186 -29.00 -17.69 -0.86
N GLY A 187 -29.17 -17.04 0.30
CA GLY A 187 -29.93 -17.60 1.43
C GLY A 187 -29.11 -17.88 2.69
N THR A 188 -29.06 -16.89 3.59
CA THR A 188 -29.78 -17.04 4.86
C THR A 188 -30.33 -15.68 5.29
N GLU A 189 -31.62 -15.71 5.57
CA GLU A 189 -32.47 -14.64 6.04
C GLU A 189 -31.92 -13.97 7.31
N THR A 190 -31.99 -12.64 7.35
CA THR A 190 -32.46 -11.95 8.55
C THR A 190 -33.60 -11.03 8.13
N ALA A 191 -34.81 -11.57 8.22
CA ALA A 191 -36.02 -10.79 8.27
C ALA A 191 -36.07 -10.07 9.62
N GLY A 192 -36.27 -8.75 9.59
CA GLY A 192 -36.58 -7.98 10.79
C GLY A 192 -36.40 -6.49 10.65
N HIS A 193 -37.10 -5.81 9.74
CA HIS A 193 -38.13 -4.81 10.09
C HIS A 193 -38.71 -4.15 8.82
N ALA A 194 -40.03 -3.96 8.83
CA ALA A 194 -40.86 -3.46 7.74
C ALA A 194 -40.81 -1.91 7.64
N PRO A 195 -41.40 -1.30 6.57
CA PRO A 195 -41.00 -0.01 6.02
C PRO A 195 -41.72 1.18 6.66
N ALA A 196 -41.07 2.34 6.69
CA ALA A 196 -41.73 3.62 6.93
C ALA A 196 -41.60 4.51 5.70
N GLN A 197 -42.72 4.61 4.98
CA GLN A 197 -43.02 5.75 4.12
C GLN A 197 -43.07 7.01 4.98
N GLY A 198 -42.79 8.18 4.39
CA GLY A 198 -43.18 9.44 5.01
C GLY A 198 -42.18 10.56 4.76
N TRP A 199 -42.25 11.13 3.57
CA TRP A 199 -41.80 12.49 3.34
C TRP A 199 -42.53 13.43 4.30
N PHE A 200 -41.82 14.15 5.18
CA PHE A 200 -42.27 15.46 5.64
C PHE A 200 -41.10 16.36 6.07
N ARG A 201 -41.13 17.55 5.47
CA ARG A 201 -40.41 18.80 5.76
C ARG A 201 -40.95 19.43 7.06
N PRO A 202 -40.19 20.27 7.78
CA PRO A 202 -40.50 21.73 7.83
C PRO A 202 -39.24 22.61 8.09
N SER A 203 -39.17 23.94 7.96
CA SER A 203 -40.08 25.04 7.60
C SER A 203 -39.27 26.30 7.21
N ASP A 204 -39.94 27.30 6.66
CA ASP A 204 -39.45 28.50 5.96
C ASP A 204 -38.65 29.57 6.77
N ALA A 205 -37.63 30.14 6.08
CA ALA A 205 -37.24 31.55 5.77
C ALA A 205 -37.40 32.72 6.79
N PRO A 206 -36.58 33.81 6.71
CA PRO A 206 -36.67 34.76 5.58
C PRO A 206 -35.35 35.34 5.00
N VAL A 207 -35.37 35.54 3.67
CA VAL A 207 -35.01 36.73 2.85
C VAL A 207 -33.72 37.54 3.12
N GLY A 208 -32.93 37.68 2.03
CA GLY A 208 -31.99 38.79 1.75
C GLY A 208 -30.52 38.40 1.96
N SER A 209 -29.56 38.53 1.04
CA SER A 209 -29.44 39.32 -0.17
C SER A 209 -28.32 38.72 -1.04
N ARG A 210 -28.48 38.78 -2.36
CA ARG A 210 -27.52 38.31 -3.38
C ARG A 210 -26.29 39.23 -3.40
N PRO A 211 -25.04 38.74 -3.38
CA PRO A 211 -23.90 39.61 -3.67
C PRO A 211 -23.82 39.89 -5.18
N PRO A 212 -23.43 41.10 -5.62
CA PRO A 212 -23.29 41.42 -7.03
C PRO A 212 -22.02 40.77 -7.62
N PRO A 213 -21.96 40.54 -8.96
CA PRO A 213 -20.76 40.07 -9.62
C PRO A 213 -19.68 41.14 -9.65
N SER A 214 -18.43 40.72 -9.47
CA SER A 214 -17.24 41.58 -9.57
C SER A 214 -17.06 42.14 -10.99
N PRO A 215 -16.66 43.41 -11.15
CA PRO A 215 -16.41 43.99 -12.46
C PRO A 215 -15.11 43.46 -13.09
N ALA A 216 -15.15 43.27 -14.41
CA ALA A 216 -14.02 42.92 -15.26
C ALA A 216 -12.92 43.99 -15.17
N GLY A 217 -11.68 43.56 -14.93
CA GLY A 217 -10.51 44.45 -14.98
C GLY A 217 -10.27 44.94 -16.41
N PRO A 218 -9.85 46.21 -16.62
CA PRO A 218 -9.44 46.67 -17.92
C PRO A 218 -8.01 46.21 -18.24
N ASP A 219 -7.86 45.76 -19.48
CA ASP A 219 -6.60 45.48 -20.14
C ASP A 219 -5.68 46.71 -20.20
N SER A 220 -4.40 46.42 -20.03
CA SER A 220 -3.16 47.12 -20.43
C SER A 220 -3.26 48.46 -21.20
N SER A 221 -2.50 49.45 -20.70
CA SER A 221 -1.57 50.29 -21.48
C SER A 221 -0.49 50.86 -20.56
#